data_AF-E4MZ29-F1
#
_entry.id   AF-E4MZ29-F1
#
_cell.length_a   1.000
_cell.length_b   1.000
_cell.length_c   1.000
_cell.angle_alpha   90.00
_cell.angle_beta   90.00
_cell.angle_gamma   90.00
#
_symmetry.space_group_name_H-M   'P 1'
#
loop_
_entity.id
_entity.type
_entity.pdbx_description
1 polymer ?
#
loop_
_entity_poly.entity_id
_entity_poly.type
_entity_poly.pdbx_seq_one_letter_code
_entity_poly.pdbx_strand_id
1 'polypeptide(L)'
;MPPYRRPSQKEKPVNSVPESATGTVPASAGTAALPHVTALLRHFGDLRDGSHGEATSRRGKEDLFLSAVALLAPYALEALEEVNAHLLNGTGKVEGTGVRRTADGGVAALWTLSWPEQRSEGIEPITLAAHYGRNFHHPHLRGATVGEWPLNVFTPAQAKAELPTLRAIITADLHNLVFQRDFRIVPATMAAVGSDHTN
;
A
#
# COMPACT_ATOMS: atom_id res chain seq x y z
N MET A 1 -30.70 -3.31 10.21
CA MET A 1 -29.74 -4.44 10.27
C MET A 1 -30.05 -5.26 11.52
N PRO A 2 -30.34 -6.57 11.40
CA PRO A 2 -30.56 -7.43 12.56
C PRO A 2 -29.21 -7.87 13.18
N PRO A 3 -29.11 -8.05 14.52
CA PRO A 3 -27.87 -8.45 15.17
C PRO A 3 -27.56 -9.95 14.95
N TYR A 4 -26.28 -10.24 14.69
CA TYR A 4 -25.73 -11.57 14.47
C TYR A 4 -25.84 -12.44 15.75
N ARG A 5 -26.49 -13.61 15.63
CA ARG A 5 -26.72 -14.57 16.71
C ARG A 5 -25.57 -15.59 16.73
N ARG A 6 -24.78 -15.66 17.81
CA ARG A 6 -23.73 -16.68 18.01
C ARG A 6 -24.33 -18.10 18.03
N PRO A 7 -23.72 -19.10 17.37
CA PRO A 7 -24.11 -20.49 17.58
C PRO A 7 -23.61 -21.01 18.94
N SER A 8 -24.50 -21.73 19.64
CA SER A 8 -24.20 -22.49 20.86
C SER A 8 -23.18 -23.59 20.57
N GLN A 9 -22.08 -23.62 21.33
CA GLN A 9 -21.15 -24.74 21.34
C GLN A 9 -21.79 -25.90 22.12
N LYS A 10 -21.99 -27.04 21.44
CA LYS A 10 -22.26 -28.32 22.09
C LYS A 10 -20.94 -28.90 22.58
N GLU A 11 -20.84 -29.14 23.88
CA GLU A 11 -19.73 -29.86 24.52
C GLU A 11 -19.60 -31.28 23.94
N LYS A 12 -18.36 -31.67 23.62
CA LYS A 12 -17.97 -33.05 23.30
C LYS A 12 -17.00 -33.54 24.39
N PRO A 13 -17.02 -34.85 24.73
CA PRO A 13 -16.41 -35.36 25.94
C PRO A 13 -14.88 -35.41 25.88
N VAL A 14 -14.28 -35.21 27.05
CA VAL A 14 -12.84 -35.35 27.35
C VAL A 14 -12.40 -36.78 27.11
N ASN A 15 -11.49 -36.97 26.15
CA ASN A 15 -10.70 -38.20 26.03
C ASN A 15 -9.30 -37.96 26.58
N SER A 16 -8.96 -38.78 27.57
CA SER A 16 -7.70 -38.86 28.30
C SER A 16 -6.52 -39.11 27.36
N VAL A 17 -5.43 -38.35 27.54
CA VAL A 17 -4.15 -38.55 26.87
C VAL A 17 -3.28 -39.48 27.74
N PRO A 18 -2.63 -40.52 27.20
CA PRO A 18 -1.53 -41.17 27.89
C PRO A 18 -0.22 -40.41 27.64
N GLU A 19 0.55 -40.34 28.70
CA GLU A 19 1.83 -39.64 28.84
C GLU A 19 2.96 -40.31 28.04
N SER A 20 3.91 -39.47 27.63
CA SER A 20 5.30 -39.79 27.27
C SER A 20 5.60 -40.39 25.88
N ALA A 21 6.02 -39.51 24.97
CA ALA A 21 7.04 -39.83 23.98
C ALA A 21 7.95 -38.61 23.80
N THR A 22 9.16 -38.72 24.34
CA THR A 22 10.32 -37.86 24.11
C THR A 22 10.71 -37.92 22.63
N GLY A 23 10.03 -37.11 21.81
CA GLY A 23 10.41 -36.85 20.43
C GLY A 23 11.21 -35.55 20.36
N THR A 24 12.52 -35.65 20.21
CA THR A 24 13.38 -34.54 19.79
C THR A 24 12.83 -34.00 18.46
N VAL A 25 12.20 -32.82 18.52
CA VAL A 25 11.79 -32.10 17.32
C VAL A 25 13.07 -31.75 16.55
N PRO A 26 13.25 -32.20 15.30
CA PRO A 26 14.39 -31.76 14.51
C PRO A 26 14.27 -30.24 14.33
N ALA A 27 15.34 -29.51 14.66
CA ALA A 27 15.42 -28.09 14.42
C ALA A 27 15.08 -27.82 12.95
N SER A 28 13.90 -27.25 12.68
CA SER A 28 13.55 -26.87 11.32
C SER A 28 14.57 -25.83 10.88
N ALA A 29 15.31 -26.12 9.81
CA ALA A 29 16.13 -25.15 9.13
C ALA A 29 15.32 -23.86 8.95
N GLY A 30 15.77 -22.78 9.58
CA GLY A 30 15.03 -21.53 9.71
C GLY A 30 14.61 -21.01 8.34
N THR A 31 13.32 -21.12 8.03
CA THR A 31 12.74 -20.42 6.88
C THR A 31 12.80 -18.95 7.25
N ALA A 32 13.71 -18.19 6.62
CA ALA A 32 13.74 -16.75 6.78
C ALA A 32 12.33 -16.21 6.53
N ALA A 33 11.76 -15.51 7.50
CA ALA A 33 10.39 -15.02 7.42
C ALA A 33 10.23 -14.13 6.18
N LEU A 34 9.13 -14.33 5.44
CA LEU A 34 8.85 -13.58 4.21
C LEU A 34 8.90 -12.06 4.51
N PRO A 35 9.54 -11.23 3.66
CA PRO A 35 9.76 -9.81 3.97
C PRO A 35 8.49 -9.05 4.37
N HIS A 36 7.37 -9.30 3.68
CA HIS A 36 6.09 -8.66 4.01
C HIS A 36 5.51 -9.11 5.35
N VAL A 37 5.70 -10.38 5.75
CA VAL A 37 5.30 -10.88 7.07
C VAL A 37 6.15 -10.23 8.16
N THR A 38 7.46 -10.14 7.95
CA THR A 38 8.38 -9.45 8.89
C THR A 38 8.01 -7.98 9.07
N ALA A 39 7.69 -7.29 7.96
CA ALA A 39 7.24 -5.89 8.00
C ALA A 39 5.94 -5.73 8.79
N LEU A 40 4.97 -6.63 8.59
CA LEU A 40 3.68 -6.60 9.27
C LEU A 40 3.78 -6.96 10.77
N LEU A 41 4.64 -7.92 11.13
CA LEU A 41 4.91 -8.24 12.53
C LEU A 41 5.55 -7.05 13.26
N ARG A 42 6.51 -6.37 12.63
CA ARG A 42 7.09 -5.13 13.17
C ARG A 42 6.03 -4.04 13.35
N HIS A 43 5.15 -3.86 12.36
CA HIS A 43 4.04 -2.91 12.47
C HIS A 43 3.13 -3.19 13.69
N PHE A 44 2.77 -4.46 13.92
CA PHE A 44 1.99 -4.83 15.10
C PHE A 44 2.79 -4.68 16.40
N GLY A 45 4.11 -4.89 16.37
CA GLY A 45 5.01 -4.56 17.48
C GLY A 45 4.99 -3.07 17.82
N ASP A 46 5.13 -2.22 16.81
CA ASP A 46 5.04 -0.75 16.95
C ASP A 46 3.70 -0.32 17.57
N LEU A 47 2.59 -0.95 17.16
CA LEU A 47 1.27 -0.69 17.75
C LEU A 47 1.18 -1.12 19.21
N ARG A 48 1.71 -2.31 19.55
CA ARG A 48 1.73 -2.82 20.92
C ARG A 48 2.55 -1.92 21.84
N ASP A 49 3.70 -1.47 21.36
CA ASP A 49 4.70 -0.78 22.17
C ASP A 49 4.58 0.75 22.09
N GLY A 50 3.65 1.25 21.27
CA GLY A 50 3.42 2.68 21.05
C GLY A 50 4.55 3.38 20.28
N SER A 51 5.41 2.62 19.59
CA SER A 51 6.54 3.12 18.80
C SER A 51 6.19 3.29 17.32
N HIS A 52 7.14 3.81 16.56
CA HIS A 52 7.23 3.69 15.12
C HIS A 52 8.71 3.61 14.79
N GLY A 53 9.20 2.42 14.45
CA GLY A 53 10.64 2.16 14.48
C GLY A 53 11.19 2.45 15.89
N GLU A 54 12.21 3.29 15.99
CA GLU A 54 12.83 3.64 17.28
C GLU A 54 12.14 4.82 18.00
N ALA A 55 11.18 5.49 17.35
CA ALA A 55 10.57 6.69 17.90
C ALA A 55 9.27 6.41 18.67
N THR A 56 9.18 6.96 19.89
CA THR A 56 7.94 6.95 20.69
C THR A 56 7.25 8.32 20.73
N SER A 57 8.00 9.41 20.58
CA SER A 57 7.45 10.78 20.56
C SER A 57 6.84 11.15 19.21
N ARG A 58 5.78 11.97 19.20
CA ARG A 58 5.14 12.44 17.95
C ARG A 58 6.15 13.06 16.99
N ARG A 59 7.03 13.94 17.48
CA ARG A 59 8.07 14.59 16.68
C ARG A 59 9.02 13.58 16.04
N GLY A 60 9.53 12.63 16.83
CA GLY A 60 10.42 11.59 16.29
C GLY A 60 9.74 10.72 15.22
N LYS A 61 8.45 10.42 15.39
CA LYS A 61 7.67 9.70 14.37
C LYS A 61 7.47 10.53 13.09
N GLU A 62 7.29 11.84 13.21
CA GLU A 62 7.26 12.74 12.05
C GLU A 62 8.62 12.83 11.35
N ASP A 63 9.73 12.88 12.08
CA ASP A 63 11.09 12.89 11.50
C ASP A 63 11.36 11.58 10.71
N LEU A 64 10.90 10.44 11.24
CA LEU A 64 10.93 9.17 10.52
C LEU A 64 10.01 9.17 9.29
N PHE A 65 8.83 9.79 9.37
CA PHE A 65 7.96 9.95 8.20
C PHE A 65 8.61 10.75 7.08
N LEU A 66 9.29 11.87 7.40
CA LEU A 66 10.02 12.66 6.41
C LEU A 66 11.09 11.81 5.70
N SER A 67 11.82 11.00 6.49
CA SER A 67 12.85 10.09 5.97
C SER A 67 12.23 8.99 5.09
N ALA A 68 11.11 8.39 5.52
CA ALA A 68 10.38 7.38 4.75
C ALA A 68 9.88 7.92 3.41
N VAL A 69 9.34 9.16 3.38
CA VAL A 69 8.91 9.83 2.14
C VAL A 69 10.09 10.04 1.19
N ALA A 70 11.24 10.50 1.70
CA ALA A 70 12.44 10.68 0.88
C ALA A 70 12.94 9.36 0.28
N LEU A 71 12.91 8.27 1.06
CA LEU A 71 13.29 6.94 0.59
C LEU A 71 12.31 6.36 -0.45
N LEU A 72 11.01 6.62 -0.29
CA LEU A 72 9.97 6.12 -1.21
C LEU A 72 9.86 6.91 -2.50
N ALA A 73 10.17 8.21 -2.49
CA ALA A 73 9.99 9.09 -3.65
C ALA A 73 10.48 8.52 -4.99
N PRO A 74 11.71 7.98 -5.13
CA PRO A 74 12.16 7.42 -6.41
C PRO A 74 11.28 6.25 -6.88
N TYR A 75 10.81 5.38 -5.98
CA TYR A 75 9.99 4.22 -6.32
C TYR A 75 8.52 4.58 -6.59
N ALA A 76 7.99 5.60 -5.92
CA ALA A 76 6.67 6.14 -6.20
C ALA A 76 6.61 6.75 -7.60
N LEU A 77 7.64 7.53 -7.96
CA LEU A 77 7.77 8.11 -9.31
C LEU A 77 7.98 7.02 -10.37
N GLU A 78 8.84 6.03 -10.11
CA GLU A 78 9.05 4.88 -11.00
C GLU A 78 7.72 4.16 -11.31
N ALA A 79 6.94 3.80 -10.29
CA ALA A 79 5.67 3.09 -10.48
C ALA A 79 4.62 3.91 -11.24
N LEU A 80 4.56 5.23 -11.03
CA LEU A 80 3.66 6.12 -11.77
C LEU A 80 4.11 6.25 -13.23
N GLU A 81 5.41 6.38 -13.49
CA GLU A 81 5.92 6.49 -14.86
C GLU A 81 5.73 5.18 -15.65
N GLU A 82 5.79 4.02 -15.01
CA GLU A 82 5.44 2.75 -15.66
C GLU A 82 4.00 2.76 -16.19
N VAL A 83 3.05 3.21 -15.37
CA VAL A 83 1.65 3.34 -15.80
C VAL A 83 1.48 4.40 -16.88
N ASN A 84 2.17 5.53 -16.74
CA ASN A 84 2.16 6.57 -17.77
C ASN A 84 2.63 6.03 -19.12
N ALA A 85 3.78 5.35 -19.15
CA ALA A 85 4.38 4.80 -20.35
C ALA A 85 3.52 3.70 -20.98
N HIS A 86 3.02 2.76 -20.19
CA HIS A 86 2.39 1.54 -20.71
C HIS A 86 0.87 1.63 -20.87
N LEU A 87 0.18 2.45 -20.09
CA LEU A 87 -1.29 2.56 -20.13
C LEU A 87 -1.78 3.91 -20.65
N LEU A 88 -0.99 4.99 -20.47
CA LEU A 88 -1.37 6.35 -20.86
C LEU A 88 -0.60 6.89 -22.07
N ASN A 89 0.15 6.02 -22.76
CA ASN A 89 0.95 6.35 -23.95
C ASN A 89 1.91 7.55 -23.74
N GLY A 90 2.40 7.76 -22.52
CA GLY A 90 3.29 8.86 -22.17
C GLY A 90 2.64 10.25 -22.16
N THR A 91 1.30 10.33 -22.21
CA THR A 91 0.56 11.61 -22.20
C THR A 91 0.31 12.16 -20.79
N GLY A 92 0.60 11.36 -19.77
CA GLY A 92 0.42 11.70 -18.38
C GLY A 92 1.50 12.63 -17.84
N LYS A 93 1.14 13.34 -16.76
CA LYS A 93 2.00 14.22 -15.99
C LYS A 93 2.12 13.65 -14.58
N VAL A 94 3.34 13.26 -14.21
CA VAL A 94 3.70 12.83 -12.85
C VAL A 94 4.14 14.04 -12.03
N GLU A 95 3.58 14.21 -10.83
CA GLU A 95 3.94 15.29 -9.91
C GLU A 95 4.11 14.79 -8.48
N GLY A 96 5.01 15.41 -7.72
CA GLY A 96 5.20 15.15 -6.30
C GLY A 96 5.06 16.43 -5.47
N THR A 97 4.34 16.38 -4.36
CA THR A 97 4.09 17.59 -3.55
C THR A 97 5.22 17.93 -2.58
N GLY A 98 6.08 16.96 -2.29
CA GLY A 98 6.89 16.93 -1.06
C GLY A 98 6.01 16.78 0.19
N VAL A 99 6.64 16.77 1.37
CA VAL A 99 5.93 16.72 2.65
C VAL A 99 5.29 18.08 2.94
N ARG A 100 3.99 18.07 3.25
CA ARG A 100 3.20 19.26 3.61
C ARG A 100 2.38 19.00 4.87
N ARG A 101 2.09 20.08 5.62
CA ARG A 101 1.11 20.03 6.71
C ARG A 101 -0.29 19.88 6.13
N THR A 102 -1.12 19.10 6.80
CA THR A 102 -2.52 18.85 6.42
C THR A 102 -3.45 19.62 7.36
N ALA A 103 -4.70 19.81 6.93
CA ALA A 103 -5.67 20.63 7.66
C ALA A 103 -6.01 20.09 9.06
N ASP A 104 -5.88 18.78 9.28
CA ASP A 104 -6.06 18.14 10.58
C ASP A 104 -4.83 18.30 11.51
N GLY A 105 -3.77 18.96 11.05
CA GLY A 105 -2.51 19.13 11.76
C GLY A 105 -1.50 18.00 11.54
N GLY A 106 -1.81 17.00 10.71
CA GLY A 106 -0.87 15.95 10.32
C GLY A 106 0.14 16.39 9.27
N VAL A 107 0.81 15.40 8.67
CA VAL A 107 1.71 15.59 7.52
C VAL A 107 1.36 14.61 6.40
N ALA A 108 1.54 15.02 5.15
CA ALA A 108 1.35 14.14 3.99
C ALA A 108 2.29 14.51 2.85
N ALA A 109 2.61 13.52 2.01
CA ALA A 109 3.25 13.70 0.72
C ALA A 109 2.45 12.93 -0.32
N LEU A 110 2.17 13.57 -1.46
CA LEU A 110 1.41 12.99 -2.55
C LEU A 110 2.30 12.86 -3.77
N TRP A 111 2.14 11.76 -4.51
CA TRP A 111 2.60 11.60 -5.88
C TRP A 111 1.39 11.29 -6.76
N THR A 112 1.20 12.07 -7.81
CA THR A 112 0.01 11.99 -8.65
C THR A 112 0.37 11.76 -10.11
N LEU A 113 -0.52 11.10 -10.84
CA LEU A 113 -0.47 10.95 -12.29
C LEU A 113 -1.81 11.39 -12.88
N SER A 114 -1.77 12.49 -13.64
CA SER A 114 -2.93 13.03 -14.37
C SER A 114 -2.72 12.98 -15.88
N TRP A 115 -3.77 12.87 -16.68
CA TRP A 115 -3.67 12.82 -18.14
C TRP A 115 -4.89 13.44 -18.83
N PRO A 116 -4.82 13.78 -20.13
CA PRO A 116 -5.83 14.60 -20.80
C PRO A 116 -7.27 14.05 -20.71
N GLU A 117 -7.47 12.77 -20.98
CA GLU A 117 -8.77 12.11 -21.00
C GLU A 117 -9.42 12.15 -19.61
N GLN A 118 -8.67 11.80 -18.55
CA GLN A 118 -9.13 11.90 -17.17
C GLN A 118 -9.47 13.33 -16.75
N ARG A 119 -8.64 14.31 -17.11
CA ARG A 119 -8.91 15.72 -16.78
C ARG A 119 -10.13 16.26 -17.51
N SER A 120 -10.34 15.87 -18.76
CA SER A 120 -11.48 16.32 -19.57
C SER A 120 -12.83 15.86 -19.00
N GLU A 121 -12.83 14.75 -18.27
CA GLU A 121 -14.00 14.18 -17.60
C GLU A 121 -14.15 14.68 -16.15
N GLY A 122 -13.25 15.55 -15.66
CA GLY A 122 -13.30 16.09 -14.30
C GLY A 122 -13.05 15.05 -13.19
N ILE A 123 -12.43 13.92 -13.52
CA ILE A 123 -12.08 12.86 -12.58
C ILE A 123 -10.80 13.28 -11.83
N GLU A 124 -10.55 12.78 -10.61
CA GLU A 124 -9.29 13.02 -9.88
C GLU A 124 -8.13 12.17 -10.45
N PRO A 125 -6.86 12.60 -10.31
CA PRO A 125 -5.73 11.81 -10.79
C PRO A 125 -5.53 10.54 -9.96
N ILE A 126 -4.79 9.57 -10.53
CA ILE A 126 -4.20 8.50 -9.72
C ILE A 126 -3.32 9.16 -8.66
N THR A 127 -3.47 8.73 -7.40
CA THR A 127 -2.72 9.30 -6.28
C THR A 127 -2.11 8.23 -5.41
N LEU A 128 -0.80 8.32 -5.18
CA LEU A 128 -0.14 7.70 -4.04
C LEU A 128 -0.01 8.72 -2.92
N ALA A 129 -0.59 8.44 -1.77
CA ALA A 129 -0.54 9.31 -0.60
C ALA A 129 0.18 8.63 0.56
N ALA A 130 1.35 9.15 0.93
CA ALA A 130 1.95 8.89 2.23
C ALA A 130 1.40 9.92 3.22
N HIS A 131 0.85 9.49 4.35
CA HIS A 131 0.26 10.41 5.33
C HIS A 131 0.42 9.96 6.78
N TYR A 132 0.45 10.93 7.67
CA TYR A 132 0.49 10.74 9.11
C TYR A 132 -0.44 11.75 9.80
N GLY A 133 -1.72 11.39 9.88
CA GLY A 133 -2.76 12.21 10.50
C GLY A 133 -2.46 12.50 11.97
N ARG A 134 -3.08 13.57 12.50
CA ARG A 134 -2.78 14.06 13.87
C ARG A 134 -2.96 13.01 14.96
N ASN A 135 -3.98 12.16 14.81
CA ASN A 135 -4.36 11.16 15.82
C ASN A 135 -3.88 9.74 15.48
N PHE A 136 -3.06 9.57 14.44
CA PHE A 136 -2.58 8.27 14.01
C PHE A 136 -1.43 7.80 14.90
N HIS A 137 -1.29 6.49 15.09
CA HIS A 137 -0.17 5.92 15.84
C HIS A 137 1.12 5.83 15.01
N HIS A 138 0.99 5.64 13.69
CA HIS A 138 2.07 5.60 12.71
C HIS A 138 1.58 6.14 11.35
N PRO A 139 2.50 6.44 10.43
CA PRO A 139 2.16 6.79 9.07
C PRO A 139 1.61 5.62 8.25
N HIS A 140 0.90 5.95 7.18
CA HIS A 140 0.35 5.00 6.21
C HIS A 140 0.61 5.45 4.77
N LEU A 141 0.37 4.52 3.85
CA LEU A 141 0.34 4.71 2.41
C LEU A 141 -1.06 4.31 1.89
N ARG A 142 -1.60 5.05 0.92
CA ARG A 142 -2.89 4.73 0.30
C ARG A 142 -3.02 5.24 -1.14
N GLY A 143 -4.08 4.79 -1.82
CA GLY A 143 -4.53 5.36 -3.08
C GLY A 143 -5.56 6.49 -2.89
N ALA A 144 -6.03 7.14 -3.96
CA ALA A 144 -7.19 8.02 -3.85
C ALA A 144 -8.48 7.25 -3.52
N THR A 145 -8.60 6.03 -4.06
CA THR A 145 -9.81 5.19 -3.99
C THR A 145 -9.60 3.87 -3.25
N VAL A 146 -8.37 3.54 -2.82
CA VAL A 146 -8.03 2.30 -2.11
C VAL A 146 -7.40 2.58 -0.76
N GLY A 147 -7.60 1.62 0.17
CA GLY A 147 -7.41 1.79 1.61
C GLY A 147 -5.97 1.94 2.10
N GLU A 148 -5.75 1.59 3.36
CA GLU A 148 -4.54 1.95 4.10
C GLU A 148 -3.54 0.78 4.16
N TRP A 149 -2.30 1.06 3.81
CA TRP A 149 -1.13 0.21 4.05
C TRP A 149 -0.24 0.82 5.13
N PRO A 150 0.31 0.01 6.05
CA PRO A 150 1.34 0.48 6.97
C PRO A 150 2.55 1.09 6.25
N LEU A 151 3.00 2.27 6.66
CA LEU A 151 4.25 2.84 6.14
C LEU A 151 5.40 2.57 7.12
N ASN A 152 6.03 1.40 7.03
CA ASN A 152 7.18 1.01 7.85
C ASN A 152 8.47 0.93 7.01
N VAL A 153 8.90 2.07 6.47
CA VAL A 153 10.10 2.17 5.64
C VAL A 153 11.16 3.00 6.36
N PHE A 154 12.28 2.37 6.71
CA PHE A 154 13.39 3.00 7.43
C PHE A 154 14.73 2.85 6.71
N THR A 155 14.78 2.06 5.64
CA THR A 155 16.01 1.81 4.87
C THR A 155 15.74 1.81 3.36
N PRO A 156 16.76 2.06 2.52
CA PRO A 156 16.62 1.96 1.06
C PRO A 156 16.13 0.59 0.58
N ALA A 157 16.59 -0.49 1.22
CA ALA A 157 16.17 -1.84 0.87
C ALA A 157 14.67 -2.07 1.16
N GLN A 158 14.15 -1.51 2.26
CA GLN A 158 12.72 -1.56 2.57
C GLN A 158 11.91 -0.73 1.57
N ALA A 159 12.38 0.47 1.20
CA ALA A 159 11.72 1.30 0.20
C ALA A 159 11.63 0.60 -1.16
N LYS A 160 12.72 -0.02 -1.62
CA LYS A 160 12.72 -0.83 -2.84
C LYS A 160 11.72 -1.99 -2.77
N ALA A 161 11.60 -2.62 -1.60
CA ALA A 161 10.68 -3.73 -1.40
C ALA A 161 9.20 -3.32 -1.44
N GLU A 162 8.88 -2.02 -1.29
CA GLU A 162 7.51 -1.51 -1.41
C GLU A 162 7.05 -1.31 -2.85
N LEU A 163 7.95 -1.39 -3.85
CA LEU A 163 7.59 -1.15 -5.24
C LEU A 163 6.39 -2.00 -5.73
N PRO A 164 6.27 -3.31 -5.40
CA PRO A 164 5.07 -4.07 -5.72
C PRO A 164 3.80 -3.53 -5.05
N THR A 165 3.88 -3.05 -3.80
CA THR A 165 2.76 -2.42 -3.09
C THR A 165 2.33 -1.13 -3.78
N LEU A 166 3.29 -0.27 -4.16
CA LEU A 166 3.03 0.99 -4.87
C LEU A 166 2.30 0.73 -6.20
N ARG A 167 2.77 -0.24 -6.98
CA ARG A 167 2.11 -0.68 -8.22
C ARG A 167 0.69 -1.20 -7.96
N ALA A 168 0.50 -2.00 -6.91
CA ALA A 168 -0.82 -2.53 -6.56
C ALA A 168 -1.80 -1.41 -6.20
N ILE A 169 -1.35 -0.41 -5.42
CA ILE A 169 -2.16 0.76 -5.08
C ILE A 169 -2.53 1.55 -6.34
N ILE A 170 -1.54 1.90 -7.17
CA ILE A 170 -1.74 2.67 -8.41
C ILE A 170 -2.72 1.97 -9.36
N THR A 171 -2.53 0.67 -9.60
CA THR A 171 -3.36 -0.08 -10.54
C THR A 171 -4.78 -0.26 -10.02
N ALA A 172 -4.96 -0.47 -8.72
CA ALA A 172 -6.28 -0.52 -8.11
C ALA A 172 -6.97 0.86 -8.13
N ASP A 173 -6.20 1.94 -7.97
CA ASP A 173 -6.71 3.30 -8.09
C ASP A 173 -7.23 3.58 -9.51
N LEU A 174 -6.41 3.32 -10.53
CA LEU A 174 -6.80 3.45 -11.93
C LEU A 174 -8.03 2.61 -12.26
N HIS A 175 -8.07 1.34 -11.82
CA HIS A 175 -9.21 0.46 -12.00
C HIS A 175 -10.50 1.10 -11.47
N ASN A 176 -10.46 1.72 -10.30
CA ASN A 176 -11.62 2.37 -9.70
C ASN A 176 -12.00 3.68 -10.42
N LEU A 177 -11.03 4.47 -10.88
CA LEU A 177 -11.29 5.69 -11.66
C LEU A 177 -12.01 5.39 -12.98
N VAL A 178 -11.69 4.27 -13.62
CA VAL A 178 -12.38 3.81 -14.85
C VAL A 178 -13.89 3.65 -14.64
N PHE A 179 -14.36 3.24 -13.44
CA PHE A 179 -15.79 3.13 -13.16
C PHE A 179 -16.52 4.46 -13.01
N GLN A 180 -15.81 5.57 -12.86
CA GLN A 180 -16.42 6.91 -12.87
C GLN A 180 -16.79 7.35 -14.30
N ARG A 181 -16.24 6.68 -15.32
CA ARG A 181 -16.58 6.89 -16.73
C ARG A 181 -16.70 5.57 -17.49
N ASP A 182 -15.63 5.19 -18.18
CA ASP A 182 -15.42 3.88 -18.81
C ASP A 182 -13.95 3.77 -19.25
N PHE A 183 -13.59 2.64 -19.88
CA PHE A 183 -12.23 2.31 -20.29
C PHE A 183 -11.58 3.35 -21.22
N ARG A 184 -12.36 4.21 -21.89
CA ARG A 184 -11.82 5.20 -22.85
C ARG A 184 -10.97 6.27 -22.19
N ILE A 185 -11.03 6.40 -20.85
CA ILE A 185 -10.07 7.23 -20.14
C ILE A 185 -8.66 6.62 -20.12
N VAL A 186 -8.44 5.38 -20.57
CA VAL A 186 -7.13 4.75 -20.64
C VAL A 186 -6.68 4.63 -22.11
N PRO A 187 -5.81 5.52 -22.60
CA PRO A 187 -5.42 5.60 -24.02
C PRO A 187 -4.98 4.27 -24.65
N ALA A 188 -4.25 3.41 -23.91
CA ALA A 188 -3.78 2.13 -24.42
C ALA A 188 -4.93 1.17 -24.82
N THR A 189 -6.15 1.35 -24.29
CA THR A 189 -7.32 0.53 -24.65
C THR A 189 -7.97 0.95 -25.96
N MET A 190 -7.63 2.13 -26.47
CA MET A 190 -8.18 2.70 -27.71
C MET A 190 -7.31 2.40 -28.93
N ALA A 191 -6.09 1.89 -28.72
CA ALA A 191 -5.25 1.38 -29.81
C ALA A 191 -5.95 0.17 -30.44
N ALA A 192 -6.33 0.31 -31.72
CA ALA A 192 -7.05 -0.72 -32.45
C ALA A 192 -6.27 -2.04 -32.48
N VAL A 193 -7.01 -3.14 -32.33
CA VAL A 193 -6.67 -4.43 -32.94
C VAL A 193 -6.51 -4.19 -34.44
N GLY A 194 -5.27 -3.97 -34.87
CA GLY A 194 -4.90 -3.62 -36.23
C GLY A 194 -3.94 -4.65 -36.82
N SER A 195 -4.52 -5.79 -37.21
CA SER A 195 -4.13 -6.70 -38.30
C SER A 195 -2.67 -7.15 -38.44
N ASP A 196 -2.45 -8.45 -38.18
CA ASP A 196 -1.51 -9.24 -38.99
C ASP A 196 -2.20 -10.53 -39.49
N HIS A 197 -3.05 -10.34 -40.49
CA HIS A 197 -3.51 -11.39 -41.39
C HIS A 197 -3.28 -10.92 -42.83
N THR A 198 -2.02 -11.07 -43.25
CA THR A 198 -1.56 -11.21 -44.65
C THR A 198 -0.32 -12.10 -44.53
N ASN A 199 -0.16 -13.25 -45.18
CA ASN A 199 -0.69 -13.81 -46.42
C ASN A 199 -0.62 -15.35 -46.31
#